data_AF-A0A9X6JHE4-F1
#
_entry.id   AF-A0A9X6JHE4-F1
#
_cell.length_a   1.000
_cell.length_b   1.000
_cell.length_c   1.000
_cell.angle_alpha   90.00
_cell.angle_beta   90.00
_cell.angle_gamma   90.00
#
_symmetry.space_group_name_H-M   'P 1'
#
loop_
_entity.id
_entity.type
_entity.pdbx_description
1 polymer ?
#
loop_
_entity_poly.entity_id
_entity_poly.type
_entity_poly.pdbx_seq_one_letter_code
_entity_poly.pdbx_strand_id
1 'polypeptide(L)'
;MFLMEKDCILYRVNSDFQIDKLHSITPKRITYDKYDISYMNDQIIKISYKWLDPIKVQDKIISREPKNVFLLYFVQRKILCCFGSSESQIGFVISKLEKKIAMHLEKINLFDICRDNFINEDSWEFDLVNIYLLQKKPISFDDYENTQVKKIKINDIGSEELREHLTNGEVTSFTYYFNERKTYFYLDSESVVSFPDVVKEEVVYNVIESLSDIV
;
A
#
# COMPACT_ATOMS: atom_id res chain seq x y z
N MET A 1 2.25 -13.51 -15.85
CA MET A 1 2.20 -12.06 -16.12
C MET A 1 2.11 -11.39 -14.77
N PHE A 2 3.20 -10.80 -14.28
CA PHE A 2 3.24 -10.10 -12.99
C PHE A 2 2.55 -8.75 -13.17
N LEU A 3 1.34 -8.58 -12.61
CA LEU A 3 0.49 -7.44 -12.94
C LEU A 3 0.26 -6.45 -11.79
N MET A 4 0.89 -6.65 -10.65
CA MET A 4 0.75 -5.72 -9.52
C MET A 4 2.05 -4.99 -9.28
N GLU A 5 1.94 -3.67 -9.18
CA GLU A 5 2.99 -2.81 -8.69
C GLU A 5 3.37 -3.21 -7.25
N LYS A 6 4.62 -2.95 -6.87
CA LYS A 6 5.20 -3.49 -5.64
C LYS A 6 4.56 -2.89 -4.39
N ASP A 7 4.14 -1.63 -4.46
CA ASP A 7 3.73 -0.84 -3.31
C ASP A 7 2.21 -0.71 -3.24
N CYS A 8 1.69 -0.82 -2.02
CA CYS A 8 0.27 -0.76 -1.72
C CYS A 8 0.02 0.14 -0.51
N ILE A 9 -0.96 1.02 -0.62
CA ILE A 9 -1.44 1.85 0.50
C ILE A 9 -2.92 1.54 0.75
N LEU A 10 -3.28 1.39 2.03
CA LEU A 10 -4.64 1.13 2.48
C LEU A 10 -5.33 2.44 2.85
N TYR A 11 -6.59 2.58 2.43
CA TYR A 11 -7.46 3.72 2.74
C TYR A 11 -8.78 3.25 3.32
N ARG A 12 -9.24 3.91 4.38
CA ARG A 12 -10.58 3.73 4.93
C ARG A 12 -11.59 4.54 4.13
N VAL A 13 -12.72 3.91 3.83
CA VAL A 13 -13.84 4.49 3.10
C VAL A 13 -14.92 4.90 4.11
N ASN A 14 -14.97 6.19 4.43
CA ASN A 14 -15.82 6.72 5.51
C ASN A 14 -17.30 6.91 5.14
N SER A 15 -17.67 6.63 3.88
CA SER A 15 -19.05 6.73 3.38
C SER A 15 -19.34 5.61 2.39
N ASP A 16 -20.58 5.50 1.92
CA ASP A 16 -20.94 4.44 0.98
C ASP A 16 -20.17 4.62 -0.34
N PHE A 17 -19.44 3.57 -0.73
CA PHE A 17 -18.64 3.59 -1.95
C PHE A 17 -19.55 3.52 -3.18
N GLN A 18 -19.79 4.66 -3.81
CA GLN A 18 -20.73 4.81 -4.93
C GLN A 18 -20.12 4.30 -6.24
N ILE A 19 -19.92 2.98 -6.33
CA ILE A 19 -19.28 2.33 -7.47
C ILE A 19 -19.99 2.60 -8.80
N ASP A 20 -21.32 2.75 -8.78
CA ASP A 20 -22.12 3.04 -9.97
C ASP A 20 -21.73 4.37 -10.66
N LYS A 21 -21.24 5.35 -9.89
CA LYS A 21 -20.73 6.61 -10.45
C LYS A 21 -19.47 6.43 -11.30
N LEU A 22 -18.72 5.35 -11.06
CA LEU A 22 -17.56 5.02 -11.89
C LEU A 22 -17.99 4.45 -13.24
N HIS A 23 -19.08 3.67 -13.28
CA HIS A 23 -19.65 3.11 -14.51
C HIS A 23 -20.29 4.18 -15.42
N SER A 24 -20.96 5.18 -14.85
CA SER A 24 -21.85 6.08 -15.59
C SER A 24 -21.18 7.18 -16.42
N ILE A 25 -19.88 7.46 -16.21
CA ILE A 25 -19.26 8.71 -16.71
C ILE A 25 -18.20 8.48 -17.78
N THR A 26 -17.76 7.25 -18.08
CA THR A 26 -16.73 7.02 -19.10
C THR A 26 -17.25 7.43 -20.49
N PRO A 27 -16.81 8.55 -21.09
CA PRO A 27 -17.29 8.96 -22.39
C PRO A 27 -16.76 7.98 -23.42
N LYS A 28 -17.61 7.47 -24.32
CA LYS A 28 -17.24 6.54 -25.42
C LYS A 28 -16.07 7.04 -26.31
N ARG A 29 -15.64 8.29 -26.17
CA ARG A 29 -14.60 8.95 -26.98
C ARG A 29 -13.25 9.20 -26.28
N ILE A 30 -13.13 8.98 -24.96
CA ILE A 30 -11.85 9.12 -24.26
C ILE A 30 -11.34 7.71 -23.94
N THR A 31 -10.44 7.20 -24.78
CA THR A 31 -9.94 5.82 -24.68
C THR A 31 -9.00 5.58 -23.51
N TYR A 32 -8.52 6.64 -22.87
CA TYR A 32 -7.40 6.52 -21.94
C TYR A 32 -7.66 6.95 -20.50
N ASP A 33 -8.70 7.75 -20.19
CA ASP A 33 -9.09 8.09 -18.80
C ASP A 33 -10.32 7.24 -18.45
N LYS A 34 -10.07 6.03 -17.96
CA LYS A 34 -11.10 4.99 -17.83
C LYS A 34 -10.92 4.19 -16.55
N TYR A 35 -12.05 3.86 -15.94
CA TYR A 35 -12.16 2.89 -14.87
C TYR A 35 -12.73 1.59 -15.45
N ASP A 36 -11.97 0.51 -15.33
CA ASP A 36 -12.41 -0.86 -15.60
C ASP A 36 -12.73 -1.51 -14.25
N ILE A 37 -13.94 -2.05 -14.09
CA ILE A 37 -14.40 -2.63 -12.83
C ILE A 37 -14.72 -4.10 -13.06
N SER A 38 -14.22 -4.95 -12.17
CA SER A 38 -14.48 -6.38 -12.15
C SER A 38 -14.69 -6.85 -10.71
N TYR A 39 -15.67 -7.72 -10.52
CA TYR A 39 -15.95 -8.32 -9.22
C TYR A 39 -15.14 -9.61 -9.11
N MET A 40 -14.25 -9.69 -8.12
CA MET A 40 -13.53 -10.94 -7.85
C MET A 40 -14.44 -11.93 -7.12
N ASN A 41 -15.24 -11.41 -6.19
CA ASN A 41 -16.34 -12.08 -5.50
C ASN A 41 -17.30 -11.01 -4.94
N ASP A 42 -18.29 -11.40 -4.14
CA ASP A 42 -19.28 -10.49 -3.56
C ASP A 42 -18.70 -9.51 -2.50
N GLN A 43 -17.48 -9.78 -2.01
CA GLN A 43 -16.82 -9.00 -0.96
C GLN A 43 -15.67 -8.13 -1.50
N ILE A 44 -15.14 -8.44 -2.68
CA ILE A 44 -13.94 -7.82 -3.24
C ILE A 44 -14.21 -7.33 -4.66
N ILE A 45 -14.04 -6.03 -4.84
CA ILE A 45 -14.17 -5.36 -6.13
C ILE A 45 -12.78 -4.91 -6.59
N LYS A 46 -12.38 -5.35 -7.78
CA LYS A 46 -11.15 -4.90 -8.45
C LYS A 46 -11.47 -3.75 -9.40
N ILE A 47 -10.74 -2.65 -9.24
CA ILE A 47 -10.86 -1.44 -10.05
C ILE A 47 -9.51 -1.19 -10.72
N SER A 48 -9.48 -1.05 -12.03
CA SER A 48 -8.29 -0.64 -12.78
C SER A 48 -8.54 0.76 -13.33
N TYR A 49 -7.67 1.70 -12.98
CA TYR A 49 -7.72 3.06 -13.50
C TYR A 49 -6.56 3.28 -14.46
N LYS A 50 -6.91 3.63 -15.70
CA LYS A 50 -5.96 3.97 -16.76
C LYS A 50 -6.05 5.46 -17.06
N TRP A 51 -4.89 6.08 -17.32
CA TRP A 51 -4.78 7.47 -17.79
C TRP A 51 -3.56 7.66 -18.68
N LEU A 52 -3.61 8.66 -19.57
CA LEU A 52 -2.40 9.15 -20.24
C LEU A 52 -1.71 10.18 -19.37
N ASP A 53 -0.38 10.10 -19.31
CA ASP A 53 0.42 11.10 -18.61
C ASP A 53 0.37 12.44 -19.37
N PRO A 54 -0.25 13.50 -18.80
CA PRO A 54 -0.44 14.76 -19.49
C PRO A 54 0.88 15.45 -19.84
N ILE A 55 1.95 15.23 -19.06
CA ILE A 55 3.27 15.81 -19.31
C ILE A 55 3.86 15.21 -20.60
N LYS A 56 3.83 13.88 -20.73
CA LYS A 56 4.31 13.18 -21.93
C LYS A 56 3.52 13.54 -23.19
N VAL A 57 2.21 13.80 -23.04
CA VAL A 57 1.36 14.27 -24.13
C VAL A 57 1.75 15.68 -24.58
N GLN A 58 2.02 16.59 -23.64
CA GLN A 58 2.49 17.95 -23.94
C GLN A 58 3.87 17.94 -24.63
N ASP A 59 4.78 17.09 -24.17
CA ASP A 59 6.14 16.99 -24.71
C ASP A 59 6.24 16.19 -26.02
N LYS A 60 5.11 15.76 -26.60
CA LYS A 60 5.03 14.90 -27.80
C LYS A 60 5.89 13.63 -27.71
N ILE A 61 6.13 13.13 -26.51
CA ILE A 61 6.91 11.92 -26.28
C ILE A 61 6.06 10.72 -26.75
N ILE A 62 6.58 9.97 -27.71
CA ILE A 62 5.84 8.99 -28.53
C ILE A 62 5.43 7.73 -27.72
N SER A 63 5.86 7.56 -26.47
CA SER A 63 5.41 6.43 -25.63
C SER A 63 3.97 6.67 -25.14
N ARG A 64 2.99 6.29 -25.97
CA ARG A 64 1.53 6.37 -25.70
C ARG A 64 1.03 5.28 -24.76
N GLU A 65 1.89 4.67 -23.96
CA GLU A 65 1.46 3.64 -23.03
C GLU A 65 0.71 4.30 -21.86
N PRO A 66 -0.58 4.00 -21.69
CA PRO A 66 -1.34 4.54 -20.58
C PRO A 66 -0.76 4.00 -19.27
N LYS A 67 -0.61 4.89 -18.30
CA LYS A 67 -0.37 4.47 -16.92
C LYS A 67 -1.60 3.72 -16.43
N ASN A 68 -1.38 2.71 -15.61
CA ASN A 68 -2.43 1.91 -15.01
C ASN A 68 -2.14 1.75 -13.52
N VAL A 69 -3.18 1.81 -12.71
CA VAL A 69 -3.14 1.53 -11.27
C VAL A 69 -4.29 0.60 -10.95
N PHE A 70 -4.02 -0.36 -10.06
CA PHE A 70 -5.03 -1.29 -9.57
C PHE A 70 -5.46 -0.89 -8.17
N LEU A 71 -6.75 -0.99 -7.93
CA LEU A 71 -7.34 -0.86 -6.61
C LEU A 71 -8.16 -2.09 -6.28
N LEU A 72 -8.18 -2.45 -5.00
CA LEU A 72 -9.06 -3.47 -4.46
C LEU A 72 -9.92 -2.82 -3.39
N TYR A 73 -11.23 -2.97 -3.50
CA TYR A 73 -12.17 -2.51 -2.50
C TYR A 73 -12.78 -3.70 -1.77
N PHE A 74 -12.50 -3.80 -0.48
CA PHE A 74 -13.10 -4.75 0.45
C PHE A 74 -14.41 -4.16 0.98
N VAL A 75 -15.52 -4.62 0.42
CA VAL A 75 -16.85 -4.01 0.61
C VAL A 75 -17.27 -4.01 2.08
N GLN A 76 -17.13 -5.15 2.76
CA GLN A 76 -17.57 -5.29 4.14
C GLN A 76 -16.71 -4.48 5.12
N ARG A 77 -15.39 -4.47 4.89
CA ARG A 77 -14.41 -3.76 5.72
C ARG A 77 -14.38 -2.25 5.45
N LYS A 78 -14.97 -1.82 4.32
CA LYS A 78 -14.88 -0.45 3.79
C LYS A 78 -13.42 0.01 3.65
N ILE A 79 -12.57 -0.88 3.15
CA ILE A 79 -11.14 -0.62 2.92
C ILE A 79 -10.86 -0.64 1.43
N LEU A 80 -10.16 0.37 0.94
CA LEU A 80 -9.66 0.48 -0.41
C LEU A 80 -8.14 0.41 -0.41
N CYS A 81 -7.60 -0.59 -1.08
CA CYS A 81 -6.17 -0.76 -1.30
C CYS A 81 -5.80 -0.21 -2.67
N CYS A 82 -4.74 0.57 -2.77
CA CYS A 82 -4.27 1.16 -4.02
C CYS A 82 -2.83 0.74 -4.30
N PHE A 83 -2.60 0.10 -5.44
CA PHE A 83 -1.31 -0.42 -5.87
C PHE A 83 -0.67 0.49 -6.91
N GLY A 84 0.53 0.98 -6.64
CA GLY A 84 1.24 1.89 -7.53
C GLY A 84 2.74 1.72 -7.44
N SER A 85 3.45 2.26 -8.43
CA SER A 85 4.91 2.25 -8.49
C SER A 85 5.55 3.37 -7.67
N SER A 86 4.75 4.30 -7.14
CA SER A 86 5.17 5.38 -6.24
C SER A 86 4.00 5.99 -5.48
N GLU A 87 4.27 6.58 -4.32
CA GLU A 87 3.26 7.31 -3.53
C GLU A 87 2.61 8.45 -4.32
N SER A 88 3.39 9.19 -5.11
CA SER A 88 2.87 10.27 -5.97
C SER A 88 1.86 9.75 -7.00
N GLN A 89 2.10 8.55 -7.55
CA GLN A 89 1.16 7.91 -8.46
C GLN A 89 -0.13 7.51 -7.73
N ILE A 90 0.00 6.89 -6.56
CA ILE A 90 -1.13 6.50 -5.71
C ILE A 90 -1.95 7.74 -5.33
N GLY A 91 -1.32 8.79 -4.82
CA GLY A 91 -1.96 10.04 -4.42
C GLY A 91 -2.72 10.73 -5.57
N PHE A 92 -2.17 10.70 -6.78
CA PHE A 92 -2.88 11.20 -7.98
C PHE A 92 -4.17 10.41 -8.24
N VAL A 93 -4.12 9.08 -8.19
CA VAL A 93 -5.29 8.22 -8.45
C VAL A 93 -6.33 8.35 -7.36
N ILE A 94 -5.93 8.39 -6.09
CA ILE A 94 -6.82 8.60 -4.96
C ILE A 94 -7.53 9.95 -5.06
N SER A 95 -6.81 11.06 -5.32
CA SER A 95 -7.43 12.38 -5.50
C SER A 95 -8.42 12.42 -6.67
N LYS A 96 -8.11 11.71 -7.77
CA LYS A 96 -9.02 11.56 -8.91
C LYS A 96 -10.27 10.78 -8.54
N LEU A 97 -10.11 9.70 -7.81
CA LEU A 97 -11.19 8.84 -7.35
C LEU A 97 -12.13 9.60 -6.39
N GLU A 98 -11.58 10.23 -5.35
CA GLU A 98 -12.30 11.08 -4.39
C GLU A 98 -13.18 12.13 -5.08
N LYS A 99 -12.61 12.87 -6.05
CA LYS A 99 -13.34 13.86 -6.84
C LYS A 99 -14.47 13.24 -7.64
N LYS A 100 -14.25 12.05 -8.21
CA LYS A 100 -15.21 11.40 -9.09
C LYS A 100 -16.40 10.81 -8.34
N ILE A 101 -16.17 10.23 -7.17
CA ILE A 101 -17.24 9.65 -6.33
C ILE A 101 -17.77 10.64 -5.29
N ALA A 102 -17.13 11.80 -5.14
CA ALA A 102 -17.44 12.84 -4.16
C ALA A 102 -17.35 12.29 -2.72
N MET A 103 -16.22 11.66 -2.40
CA MET A 103 -15.94 11.12 -1.07
C MET A 103 -14.50 11.38 -0.64
N HIS A 104 -14.24 11.27 0.67
CA HIS A 104 -12.90 11.33 1.23
C HIS A 104 -12.41 9.93 1.59
N LEU A 105 -11.15 9.65 1.26
CA LEU A 105 -10.43 8.41 1.54
C LEU A 105 -9.33 8.72 2.54
N GLU A 106 -9.39 8.08 3.72
CA GLU A 106 -8.45 8.34 4.80
C GLU A 106 -7.33 7.29 4.79
N LYS A 107 -6.06 7.72 4.70
CA LYS A 107 -4.92 6.79 4.73
C LYS A 107 -4.88 6.08 6.09
N ILE A 108 -4.83 4.76 6.07
CA ILE A 108 -4.72 3.93 7.27
C ILE A 108 -3.26 3.95 7.74
N ASN A 109 -3.05 4.25 9.02
CA ASN A 109 -1.74 4.15 9.66
C ASN A 109 -1.45 2.69 10.05
N LEU A 110 -1.19 1.88 9.03
CA LEU A 110 -0.95 0.45 9.18
C LEU A 110 0.33 0.18 9.97
N PHE A 111 1.33 1.06 9.88
CA PHE A 111 2.60 0.93 10.60
C PHE A 111 2.39 0.89 12.11
N ASP A 112 1.65 1.87 12.66
CA ASP A 112 1.37 1.92 14.10
C ASP A 112 0.46 0.77 14.54
N ILE A 113 -0.57 0.42 13.75
CA ILE A 113 -1.46 -0.71 14.04
C ILE A 113 -0.65 -2.01 14.14
N CYS A 114 0.23 -2.27 13.16
CA CYS A 114 1.08 -3.44 13.13
C CYS A 114 2.07 -3.48 14.30
N ARG A 115 2.71 -2.34 14.60
CA ARG A 115 3.60 -2.22 15.76
C ARG A 115 2.86 -2.56 17.05
N ASP A 116 1.68 -1.98 17.25
CA ASP A 116 0.93 -2.12 18.49
C ASP A 116 0.37 -3.53 18.65
N ASN A 117 -0.05 -4.18 17.57
CA ASN A 117 -0.46 -5.58 17.60
C ASN A 117 0.72 -6.50 17.98
N PHE A 118 1.91 -6.29 17.42
CA PHE A 118 3.09 -7.06 17.81
C PHE A 118 3.45 -6.91 19.29
N ILE A 119 3.26 -5.73 19.87
CA ILE A 119 3.58 -5.46 21.29
C ILE A 119 2.54 -6.07 22.23
N ASN A 120 1.27 -6.06 21.85
CA ASN A 120 0.14 -6.30 22.77
C ASN A 120 -0.58 -7.64 22.55
N GLU A 121 -0.44 -8.28 21.40
CA GLU A 121 -1.14 -9.53 21.08
C GLU A 121 -0.22 -10.76 21.15
N ASP A 122 -0.69 -11.81 21.83
CA ASP A 122 0.05 -13.06 22.01
C ASP A 122 0.09 -13.93 20.74
N SER A 123 -0.79 -13.67 19.75
CA SER A 123 -0.86 -14.45 18.52
C SER A 123 -1.23 -13.58 17.32
N TRP A 124 -0.34 -13.54 16.34
CA TRP A 124 -0.56 -12.86 15.06
C TRP A 124 -0.14 -13.78 13.89
N GLU A 125 -0.85 -13.70 12.77
CA GLU A 125 -0.57 -14.45 11.53
C GLU A 125 0.76 -14.06 10.85
N PHE A 126 1.32 -12.90 11.19
CA PHE A 126 2.56 -12.40 10.62
C PHE A 126 3.69 -12.40 11.65
N ASP A 127 4.77 -13.09 11.33
CA ASP A 127 5.98 -13.07 12.15
C ASP A 127 6.82 -11.85 11.80
N LEU A 128 7.10 -10.99 12.78
CA LEU A 128 8.08 -9.93 12.59
C LEU A 128 9.49 -10.54 12.55
N VAL A 129 10.18 -10.37 11.41
CA VAL A 129 11.50 -10.98 11.18
C VAL A 129 12.62 -9.97 11.37
N ASN A 130 12.41 -8.74 10.88
CA ASN A 130 13.41 -7.68 10.98
C ASN A 130 12.76 -6.32 11.27
N ILE A 131 13.49 -5.49 12.00
CA ILE A 131 13.26 -4.05 12.10
C ILE A 131 14.42 -3.29 11.45
N TYR A 132 14.13 -2.10 10.95
CA TYR A 132 15.10 -1.20 10.35
C TYR A 132 15.12 0.08 11.17
N LEU A 133 16.28 0.41 11.73
CA LEU A 133 16.47 1.57 12.60
C LEU A 133 17.25 2.67 11.90
N LEU A 134 16.81 3.91 12.10
CA LEU A 134 17.55 5.09 11.70
C LEU A 134 18.67 5.37 12.71
N GLN A 135 19.95 5.18 12.34
CA GLN A 135 21.04 5.35 13.31
C GLN A 135 21.34 6.81 13.67
N LYS A 136 20.96 7.75 12.80
CA LYS A 136 21.07 9.20 13.05
C LYS A 136 19.87 9.89 12.43
N LYS A 137 19.21 10.79 13.19
CA LYS A 137 18.23 11.70 12.61
C LYS A 137 18.98 12.66 11.67
N PRO A 138 18.63 12.72 10.37
CA PRO A 138 19.27 13.63 9.45
C PRO A 138 19.01 15.06 9.89
N ILE A 139 20.09 15.83 10.00
CA ILE A 139 20.06 17.22 10.47
C ILE A 139 19.97 18.18 9.27
N SER A 140 20.31 17.68 8.08
CA SER A 140 20.25 18.37 6.80
C SER A 140 19.81 17.41 5.67
N PHE A 141 19.46 17.96 4.50
CA PHE A 141 19.10 17.16 3.33
C PHE A 141 20.28 16.30 2.83
N ASP A 142 21.50 16.83 2.92
CA ASP A 142 22.75 16.12 2.56
C ASP A 142 23.08 14.98 3.55
N ASP A 143 22.60 15.06 4.80
CA ASP A 143 22.74 13.98 5.79
C ASP A 143 21.77 12.82 5.52
N TYR A 144 20.66 13.06 4.81
CA TYR A 144 19.65 12.04 4.53
C TYR A 144 20.23 10.91 3.67
N GLU A 145 21.02 11.25 2.65
CA GLU A 145 21.72 10.27 1.81
C GLU A 145 22.80 9.49 2.57
N ASN A 146 23.36 10.07 3.63
CA ASN A 146 24.37 9.45 4.49
C ASN A 146 23.78 8.76 5.74
N THR A 147 22.45 8.74 5.87
CA THR A 147 21.79 8.18 7.03
C THR A 147 21.88 6.65 6.98
N GLN A 148 22.64 6.07 7.91
CA GLN A 148 22.80 4.63 8.00
C GLN A 148 21.54 4.01 8.58
N VAL A 149 20.89 3.13 7.81
CA VAL A 149 19.80 2.30 8.28
C VAL A 149 20.38 0.97 8.77
N LYS A 150 20.21 0.67 10.06
CA LYS A 150 20.64 -0.60 10.65
C LYS A 150 19.50 -1.60 10.58
N LYS A 151 19.73 -2.73 9.94
CA LYS A 151 18.84 -3.88 9.99
C LYS A 151 19.14 -4.71 11.25
N ILE A 152 18.10 -5.02 12.03
CA ILE A 152 18.17 -5.91 13.20
C ILE A 152 17.19 -7.06 12.97
N LYS A 153 17.66 -8.30 13.16
CA LYS A 153 16.77 -9.47 13.20
C LYS A 153 16.16 -9.58 14.58
N ILE A 154 14.87 -9.91 14.66
CA ILE A 154 14.17 -10.03 15.95
C ILE A 154 14.81 -11.09 16.87
N ASN A 155 15.31 -12.19 16.30
CA ASN A 155 15.95 -13.25 17.08
C ASN A 155 17.35 -12.87 17.62
N ASP A 156 17.93 -11.76 17.13
CA ASP A 156 19.26 -11.30 17.54
C ASP A 156 19.18 -10.21 18.64
N ILE A 157 17.99 -9.83 19.09
CA ILE A 157 17.73 -8.76 20.06
C ILE A 157 16.88 -9.27 21.24
N GLY A 158 17.13 -8.76 22.45
CA GLY A 158 16.32 -9.08 23.63
C GLY A 158 14.91 -8.46 23.54
N SER A 159 13.93 -9.09 24.18
CA SER A 159 12.53 -8.62 24.15
C SER A 159 12.34 -7.21 24.72
N GLU A 160 13.07 -6.86 25.79
CA GLU A 160 13.04 -5.52 26.38
C GLU A 160 13.62 -4.45 25.43
N GLU A 161 14.80 -4.71 24.87
CA GLU A 161 15.47 -3.81 23.91
C GLU A 161 14.64 -3.63 22.62
N LEU A 162 14.02 -4.71 22.13
CA LEU A 162 13.11 -4.65 21.00
C LEU A 162 11.91 -3.74 21.28
N ARG A 163 11.26 -3.91 22.44
CA ARG A 163 10.12 -3.10 22.83
C ARG A 163 10.49 -1.62 22.95
N GLU A 164 11.68 -1.31 23.46
CA GLU A 164 12.19 0.05 23.53
C GLU A 164 12.31 0.68 22.13
N HIS A 165 12.95 0.00 21.18
CA HIS A 165 13.07 0.52 19.80
C HIS A 165 11.71 0.73 19.12
N LEU A 166 10.76 -0.18 19.31
CA LEU A 166 9.42 -0.06 18.75
C LEU A 166 8.69 1.17 19.33
N THR A 167 8.87 1.45 20.62
CA THR A 167 8.17 2.53 21.32
C THR A 167 8.81 3.90 21.06
N ASN A 168 10.13 3.97 20.91
CA ASN A 168 10.88 5.22 20.77
C ASN A 168 10.79 5.87 19.38
N GLY A 169 10.09 5.25 18.42
CA GLY A 169 9.88 5.79 17.08
C GLY A 169 11.14 5.83 16.21
N GLU A 170 12.11 4.95 16.48
CA GLU A 170 13.36 4.85 15.72
C GLU A 170 13.25 3.92 14.50
N VAL A 171 12.19 3.13 14.46
CA VAL A 171 11.94 2.14 13.41
C VAL A 171 11.37 2.82 12.18
N THR A 172 11.99 2.59 11.04
CA THR A 172 11.57 3.12 9.73
C THR A 172 10.86 2.08 8.87
N SER A 173 11.08 0.79 9.15
CA SER A 173 10.45 -0.29 8.41
C SER A 173 10.45 -1.60 9.19
N PHE A 174 9.45 -2.42 8.91
CA PHE A 174 9.30 -3.80 9.32
C PHE A 174 9.45 -4.74 8.13
N THR A 175 10.05 -5.91 8.37
CA THR A 175 9.90 -7.08 7.50
C THR A 175 9.10 -8.14 8.22
N TYR A 176 7.96 -8.49 7.64
CA TYR A 176 7.10 -9.55 8.14
C TYR A 176 7.22 -10.80 7.27
N TYR A 177 6.98 -11.96 7.88
CA TYR A 177 6.80 -13.23 7.21
C TYR A 177 5.37 -13.73 7.42
N PHE A 178 4.65 -13.95 6.34
CA PHE A 178 3.32 -14.52 6.37
C PHE A 178 3.40 -16.05 6.28
N ASN A 179 3.11 -16.70 7.41
CA ASN A 179 3.30 -18.13 7.59
C ASN A 179 2.47 -18.99 6.63
N GLU A 180 1.20 -18.66 6.46
CA GLU A 180 0.26 -19.47 5.67
C GLU A 180 0.70 -19.60 4.20
N ARG A 181 1.20 -18.51 3.62
CA ARG A 181 1.58 -18.44 2.20
C ARG A 181 3.08 -18.39 1.96
N LYS A 182 3.87 -18.51 3.03
CA LYS A 182 5.34 -18.56 3.03
C LYS A 182 5.98 -17.42 2.24
N THR A 183 5.52 -16.19 2.49
CA THR A 183 6.01 -15.00 1.79
C THR A 183 6.50 -13.94 2.76
N TYR A 184 7.42 -13.10 2.30
CA TYR A 184 7.78 -11.88 3.00
C TYR A 184 7.00 -10.71 2.43
N PHE A 185 6.74 -9.72 3.29
CA PHE A 185 6.33 -8.39 2.88
C PHE A 185 7.03 -7.35 3.77
N TYR A 186 7.06 -6.12 3.28
CA TYR A 186 7.70 -4.99 3.94
C TYR A 186 6.64 -3.95 4.27
N LEU A 187 6.77 -3.31 5.42
CA LEU A 187 5.91 -2.20 5.83
C LEU A 187 6.82 -1.06 6.28
N ASP A 188 6.71 0.11 5.65
CA ASP A 188 7.48 1.28 6.06
C ASP A 188 6.70 2.16 7.04
N SER A 189 7.39 3.14 7.64
CA SER A 189 6.81 4.11 8.58
C SER A 189 5.72 4.99 7.95
N GLU A 190 5.68 5.09 6.62
CA GLU A 190 4.62 5.77 5.89
C GLU A 190 3.45 4.82 5.58
N SER A 191 3.39 3.62 6.17
CA SER A 191 2.33 2.64 5.96
C SER A 191 2.18 2.17 4.51
N VAL A 192 3.29 2.13 3.77
CA VAL A 192 3.37 1.48 2.46
C VAL A 192 3.71 0.01 2.66
N VAL A 193 2.87 -0.86 2.10
CA VAL A 193 3.11 -2.31 2.05
C VAL A 193 3.78 -2.65 0.74
N SER A 194 4.98 -3.24 0.80
CA SER A 194 5.73 -3.64 -0.40
C SER A 194 6.00 -5.14 -0.46
N PHE A 195 6.07 -5.68 -1.67
CA PHE A 195 6.29 -7.12 -1.91
C PHE A 195 7.54 -7.40 -2.75
N PRO A 196 8.22 -8.54 -2.54
CA PRO A 196 9.27 -9.00 -3.45
C PRO A 196 8.76 -9.27 -4.88
N ASP A 197 9.59 -9.03 -5.88
CA ASP A 197 9.25 -9.07 -7.32
C ASP A 197 8.73 -10.42 -7.81
N VAL A 198 9.05 -11.50 -7.09
CA VAL A 198 8.72 -12.87 -7.47
C VAL A 198 7.43 -13.38 -6.82
N VAL A 199 6.73 -12.55 -6.05
CA VAL A 199 5.49 -12.95 -5.36
C VAL A 199 4.31 -12.98 -6.33
N LYS A 200 3.50 -14.05 -6.24
CA LYS A 200 2.30 -14.20 -7.06
C LYS A 200 1.19 -13.24 -6.59
N GLU A 201 0.40 -12.75 -7.53
CA GLU A 201 -0.74 -11.84 -7.30
C GLU A 201 -1.69 -12.35 -6.20
N GLU A 202 -2.05 -13.63 -6.24
CA GLU A 202 -2.90 -14.28 -5.23
C GLU A 202 -2.32 -14.18 -3.81
N VAL A 203 -0.99 -14.29 -3.67
CA VAL A 203 -0.33 -14.21 -2.37
C VAL A 203 -0.34 -12.78 -1.84
N VAL A 204 -0.14 -11.80 -2.74
CA VAL A 204 -0.29 -10.37 -2.40
C VAL A 204 -1.70 -10.11 -1.88
N TYR A 205 -2.72 -10.64 -2.55
CA TYR A 205 -4.11 -10.47 -2.12
C TYR A 205 -4.38 -11.04 -0.73
N ASN A 206 -3.89 -12.24 -0.43
CA ASN A 206 -4.09 -12.83 0.89
C ASN A 206 -3.43 -12.01 2.00
N VAL A 207 -2.21 -11.49 1.78
CA VAL A 207 -1.56 -10.61 2.76
C VAL A 207 -2.37 -9.34 2.98
N ILE A 208 -2.83 -8.70 1.91
CA ILE A 208 -3.60 -7.46 1.99
C ILE A 208 -4.98 -7.68 2.61
N GLU A 209 -5.60 -8.83 2.38
CA GLU A 209 -6.84 -9.23 3.03
C GLU A 209 -6.65 -9.42 4.54
N SER A 210 -5.66 -10.21 4.96
CA SER A 210 -5.32 -10.38 6.39
C SER A 210 -4.94 -9.06 7.07
N LEU A 211 -4.23 -8.15 6.38
CA LEU A 211 -3.95 -6.81 6.89
C LEU A 211 -5.21 -5.93 6.99
N SER A 212 -6.21 -6.18 6.16
CA SER A 212 -7.49 -5.47 6.22
C SER A 212 -8.36 -5.95 7.38
N ASP A 213 -8.10 -7.14 7.95
CA ASP A 213 -8.85 -7.68 9.10
C ASP A 213 -8.44 -7.07 10.44
N ILE A 214 -7.25 -6.48 10.51
CA ILE A 214 -6.70 -5.89 11.75
C ILE A 214 -6.88 -4.37 11.84
N VAL A 215 -7.59 -3.76 10.89
CA VAL A 215 -7.79 -2.30 10.75
C VAL A 215 -9.24 -1.92 11.01
#